data_AF-A0A7R8UEP3-F1
#
_entry.id   AF-A0A7R8UEP3-F1
#
_cell.length_a   1.000
_cell.length_b   1.000
_cell.length_c   1.000
_cell.angle_alpha   90.00
_cell.angle_beta   90.00
_cell.angle_gamma   90.00
#
_symmetry.space_group_name_H-M   'P 1'
#
loop_
_entity.id
_entity.type
_entity.pdbx_description
1 polymer ?
#
loop_
_entity_poly.entity_id
_entity_poly.type
_entity_poly.pdbx_seq_one_letter_code
_entity_poly.pdbx_strand_id
1 'polypeptide(L)'
;MGNKVVTFTEKQLDDYQDCTFFTRKEILRVHKKYRELRPDLVPRQMTEGEASSVKVPREYIEKMPELRENPFRTRICEAFSRDGKGNLSFEDFLDFLSVFSEQAPRDIKVFYAFKIYDFDKDVIEEADVDGDGKLSSIEI
;
A
#
# COMPACT_ATOMS: atom_id res chain seq x y z
N MET A 1 -18.37 25.80 -17.38
CA MET A 1 -18.99 25.05 -16.28
C MET A 1 -18.29 23.69 -16.17
N GLY A 2 -17.31 23.56 -15.28
CA GLY A 2 -16.60 22.30 -15.09
C GLY A 2 -17.29 21.49 -13.99
N ASN A 3 -18.07 20.48 -14.37
CA ASN A 3 -18.53 19.49 -13.39
C ASN A 3 -17.29 18.89 -12.74
N LYS A 4 -17.09 19.15 -11.44
CA LYS A 4 -16.10 18.44 -10.65
C LYS A 4 -16.58 16.99 -10.60
N VAL A 5 -16.04 16.17 -11.49
CA VAL A 5 -16.25 14.73 -11.46
C VAL A 5 -15.74 14.26 -10.09
N VAL A 6 -16.67 13.89 -9.22
CA VAL A 6 -16.36 13.39 -7.89
C VAL A 6 -15.77 12.00 -8.06
N THR A 7 -14.51 11.82 -7.67
CA THR A 7 -13.75 10.57 -7.86
C THR A 7 -14.17 9.49 -6.87
N PHE A 8 -14.45 9.87 -5.62
CA PHE A 8 -14.92 9.01 -4.53
C PHE A 8 -16.07 9.70 -3.82
N THR A 9 -17.02 8.94 -3.30
CA THR A 9 -18.09 9.47 -2.45
C THR A 9 -17.51 10.07 -1.15
N GLU A 10 -18.26 10.97 -0.51
CA GLU A 10 -17.81 11.57 0.76
C GLU A 10 -17.58 10.52 1.85
N LYS A 11 -18.42 9.49 1.89
CA LYS A 11 -18.29 8.37 2.82
C LYS A 11 -17.00 7.58 2.59
N GLN A 12 -16.70 7.22 1.35
CA GLN A 12 -15.44 6.53 1.02
C GLN A 12 -14.22 7.36 1.41
N LEU A 13 -14.26 8.67 1.19
CA LEU A 13 -13.16 9.54 1.60
C LEU A 13 -13.00 9.57 3.11
N ASP A 14 -14.10 9.57 3.87
CA ASP A 14 -14.09 9.47 5.33
C ASP A 14 -13.48 8.14 5.79
N ASP A 15 -13.95 7.02 5.24
CA ASP A 15 -13.45 5.68 5.56
C ASP A 15 -11.93 5.57 5.31
N TYR A 16 -11.44 6.09 4.18
CA TYR A 16 -10.00 6.10 3.89
C TYR A 16 -9.21 7.04 4.80
N GLN A 17 -9.79 8.15 5.26
CA GLN A 17 -9.13 9.03 6.21
C GLN A 17 -9.05 8.41 7.61
N ASP A 18 -10.04 7.60 8.00
CA ASP A 18 -10.01 6.90 9.29
C ASP A 18 -9.03 5.72 9.26
N CYS A 19 -8.87 5.08 8.09
CA CYS A 19 -7.99 3.91 7.95
C CYS A 19 -6.55 4.24 7.55
N THR A 20 -6.26 5.49 7.14
CA THR A 20 -4.93 5.90 6.66
C THR A 20 -4.50 7.24 7.24
N PHE A 21 -3.21 7.56 7.17
CA PHE A 21 -2.68 8.85 7.62
C PHE A 21 -2.90 9.99 6.60
N PHE A 22 -3.67 9.77 5.54
CA PHE A 22 -3.83 10.72 4.46
C PHE A 22 -5.04 11.63 4.62
N THR A 23 -4.89 12.89 4.23
CA THR A 23 -6.03 13.80 4.05
C THR A 23 -6.83 13.46 2.79
N ARG A 24 -8.09 13.92 2.69
CA ARG A 24 -8.90 13.80 1.45
C ARG A 24 -8.15 14.26 0.20
N LYS A 25 -7.35 15.33 0.32
CA LYS A 25 -6.56 15.87 -0.80
C LYS A 25 -5.44 14.92 -1.22
N GLU A 26 -4.81 14.25 -0.26
CA GLU A 26 -3.77 13.25 -0.53
C GLU A 26 -4.36 12.00 -1.16
N ILE A 27 -5.49 11.49 -0.66
CA ILE A 27 -6.21 10.34 -1.25
C ILE A 27 -6.55 10.61 -2.72
N LEU A 28 -7.05 11.81 -3.05
CA LEU A 28 -7.33 12.20 -4.44
C LEU A 28 -6.07 12.30 -5.31
N ARG A 29 -4.95 12.77 -4.75
CA ARG A 29 -3.65 12.81 -5.46
C ARG A 29 -3.13 11.41 -5.71
N VAL A 30 -3.25 10.50 -4.75
CA VAL A 30 -2.87 9.09 -4.88
C VAL A 30 -3.70 8.43 -5.97
N HIS A 31 -5.02 8.65 -6.01
CA HIS A 31 -5.86 8.10 -7.08
C HIS A 31 -5.48 8.64 -8.45
N LYS A 32 -5.19 9.94 -8.56
CA LYS A 32 -4.73 10.52 -9.82
C LYS A 32 -3.46 9.80 -10.31
N LYS A 33 -2.50 9.57 -9.41
CA LYS A 33 -1.25 8.87 -9.72
C LYS A 33 -1.51 7.41 -10.09
N TYR A 34 -2.35 6.69 -9.34
CA TYR A 34 -2.75 5.31 -9.62
C TYR A 34 -3.37 5.17 -11.02
N ARG A 35 -4.23 6.14 -11.38
CA ARG A 35 -4.83 6.20 -12.71
C ARG A 35 -3.83 6.52 -13.81
N GLU A 36 -2.82 7.35 -13.55
CA GLU A 36 -1.76 7.63 -14.53
C GLU A 36 -0.95 6.37 -14.88
N LEU A 37 -0.88 5.37 -13.99
CA LEU A 37 -0.20 4.10 -14.27
C LEU A 37 -0.97 3.24 -15.29
N ARG A 38 -2.30 3.21 -15.20
CA ARG A 38 -3.19 2.48 -16.12
C ARG A 38 -4.51 3.22 -16.33
N PRO A 39 -4.56 4.24 -17.20
CA PRO A 39 -5.78 5.03 -17.41
C PRO A 39 -6.92 4.23 -18.07
N ASP A 40 -6.59 3.14 -18.76
CA ASP A 40 -7.55 2.23 -19.40
C ASP A 40 -8.21 1.27 -18.40
N LEU A 41 -7.51 0.95 -17.30
CA LEU A 41 -7.99 -0.01 -16.29
C LEU A 41 -8.64 0.71 -15.11
N VAL A 42 -8.06 1.84 -14.69
CA VAL A 42 -8.50 2.58 -13.52
C VAL A 42 -9.55 3.62 -13.92
N PRO A 43 -10.81 3.48 -13.47
CA PRO A 43 -11.87 4.39 -13.85
C PRO A 43 -11.65 5.79 -13.27
N ARG A 44 -12.31 6.80 -13.85
CA ARG A 44 -12.26 8.18 -13.34
C ARG A 44 -12.99 8.37 -12.01
N GLN A 45 -14.00 7.54 -11.80
CA GLN A 45 -14.79 7.45 -10.58
C GLN A 45 -14.65 6.02 -10.09
N MET A 46 -14.27 5.84 -8.83
CA MET A 46 -14.27 4.53 -8.21
C MET A 46 -15.59 4.33 -7.50
N THR A 47 -16.31 3.29 -7.90
CA THR A 47 -17.49 2.83 -7.16
C THR A 47 -17.08 2.00 -5.95
N GLU A 48 -18.03 1.69 -5.08
CA GLU A 48 -17.80 0.91 -3.87
C GLU A 48 -17.29 -0.50 -4.23
N GLY A 49 -16.15 -0.91 -3.65
CA GLY A 49 -15.48 -2.18 -3.95
C GLY A 49 -14.48 -2.17 -5.10
N GLU A 50 -14.56 -1.23 -6.06
CA GLU A 50 -13.58 -1.13 -7.15
C GLU A 50 -12.18 -0.77 -6.66
N ALA A 51 -12.09 -0.02 -5.55
CA ALA A 51 -10.81 0.31 -4.92
C ALA A 51 -10.00 -0.92 -4.50
N SER A 52 -10.68 -1.97 -4.03
CA SER A 52 -10.05 -3.23 -3.62
C SER A 52 -9.97 -4.24 -4.78
N SER A 53 -10.93 -4.19 -5.72
CA SER A 53 -11.03 -5.15 -6.82
C SER A 53 -10.15 -4.81 -8.03
N VAL A 54 -10.02 -3.52 -8.38
CA VAL A 54 -9.25 -3.09 -9.55
C VAL A 54 -7.79 -3.02 -9.17
N LYS A 55 -7.00 -3.97 -9.71
CA LYS A 55 -5.58 -4.11 -9.42
C LYS A 55 -4.72 -3.74 -10.62
N VAL A 56 -3.80 -2.80 -10.44
CA VAL A 56 -2.80 -2.47 -11.44
C VAL A 56 -1.68 -3.53 -11.42
N PRO A 57 -1.28 -4.07 -12.59
CA PRO A 57 -0.22 -5.06 -12.63
C PRO A 57 1.13 -4.49 -12.18
N ARG A 58 1.90 -5.31 -11.45
CA ARG A 58 3.19 -4.89 -10.85
C ARG A 58 4.15 -4.25 -11.84
N GLU A 59 4.16 -4.71 -13.09
CA GLU A 59 5.03 -4.20 -14.16
C GLU A 59 4.88 -2.70 -14.43
N TYR A 60 3.72 -2.12 -14.11
CA TYR A 60 3.47 -0.68 -14.24
C TYR A 60 3.87 0.07 -12.97
N ILE A 61 3.67 -0.55 -11.80
CA ILE A 61 4.12 -0.02 -10.51
C ILE A 61 5.66 0.05 -10.47
N GLU A 62 6.34 -1.00 -10.92
CA GLU A 62 7.80 -1.09 -10.96
C GLU A 62 8.48 -0.05 -11.87
N LYS A 63 7.75 0.46 -12.87
CA LYS A 63 8.24 1.50 -13.80
C LYS A 63 8.13 2.90 -13.22
N MET A 64 7.48 3.06 -12.07
CA MET A 64 7.38 4.33 -11.38
C MET A 64 8.78 4.85 -11.02
N PRO A 65 9.04 6.16 -11.11
CA PRO A 65 10.34 6.73 -10.78
C PRO A 65 10.77 6.41 -9.34
N GLU A 66 9.82 6.20 -8.43
CA GLU A 66 10.08 5.81 -7.04
C GLU A 66 10.65 4.39 -6.89
N LEU A 67 10.39 3.50 -7.84
CA LEU A 67 10.78 2.08 -7.78
C LEU A 67 11.73 1.65 -8.88
N ARG A 68 11.82 2.38 -9.99
CA ARG A 68 12.57 1.95 -11.18
C ARG A 68 14.04 1.65 -10.88
N GLU A 69 14.67 2.51 -10.09
CA GLU A 69 16.08 2.37 -9.68
C GLU A 69 16.25 1.45 -8.46
N ASN A 70 15.16 0.97 -7.86
CA ASN A 70 15.21 0.14 -6.66
C ASN A 70 15.35 -1.35 -7.03
N PRO A 71 16.43 -2.05 -6.61
CA PRO A 71 16.61 -3.46 -6.91
C PRO A 71 15.54 -4.36 -6.27
N PHE A 72 14.87 -3.90 -5.21
CA PHE A 72 13.81 -4.64 -4.52
C PHE A 72 12.40 -4.31 -5.02
N ARG A 73 12.25 -3.59 -6.13
CA ARG A 73 10.93 -3.13 -6.63
C ARG A 73 9.87 -4.23 -6.73
N THR A 74 10.26 -5.42 -7.19
CA THR A 74 9.33 -6.56 -7.30
C THR A 74 8.91 -7.06 -5.93
N ARG A 75 9.86 -7.17 -4.98
CA ARG A 75 9.58 -7.55 -3.59
C ARG A 75 8.72 -6.53 -2.86
N ILE A 76 8.95 -5.25 -3.12
CA ILE A 76 8.12 -4.17 -2.60
C ILE A 76 6.69 -4.37 -3.09
N CYS A 77 6.47 -4.56 -4.40
CA CYS A 77 5.13 -4.83 -4.92
C CYS A 77 4.50 -6.07 -4.27
N GLU A 78 5.24 -7.16 -4.12
CA GLU A 78 4.77 -8.39 -3.46
C GLU A 78 4.41 -8.16 -1.98
N ALA A 79 5.20 -7.37 -1.25
CA ALA A 79 5.00 -7.08 0.17
C ALA A 79 3.75 -6.21 0.42
N PHE A 80 3.44 -5.28 -0.49
CA PHE A 80 2.24 -4.45 -0.39
C PHE A 80 0.99 -5.13 -0.97
N SER A 81 1.16 -6.14 -1.83
CA SER A 81 0.04 -6.90 -2.39
C SER A 81 -0.54 -7.87 -1.36
N ARG A 82 -1.83 -7.72 -1.02
CA ARG A 82 -2.54 -8.64 -0.10
C ARG A 82 -2.55 -10.10 -0.56
N ASP A 83 -2.50 -10.34 -1.88
CA ASP A 83 -2.46 -11.70 -2.44
C ASP A 83 -1.04 -12.21 -2.70
N GLY A 84 -0.02 -11.39 -2.42
CA GLY A 84 1.39 -11.72 -2.61
C GLY A 84 1.83 -11.87 -4.08
N LYS A 85 0.96 -11.57 -5.07
CA LYS A 85 1.29 -11.65 -6.50
C LYS A 85 1.97 -10.39 -7.04
N GLY A 86 1.96 -9.31 -6.24
CA GLY A 86 2.56 -8.03 -6.57
C GLY A 86 1.63 -7.06 -7.31
N ASN A 87 0.43 -7.50 -7.69
CA ASN A 87 -0.57 -6.59 -8.26
C ASN A 87 -1.20 -5.80 -7.12
N LEU A 88 -1.25 -4.47 -7.27
CA LEU A 88 -1.72 -3.58 -6.21
C LEU A 88 -3.10 -3.07 -6.55
N SER A 89 -4.04 -3.22 -5.63
CA SER A 89 -5.31 -2.49 -5.64
C SER A 89 -5.09 -1.01 -5.28
N PHE A 90 -6.11 -0.17 -5.38
CA PHE A 90 -5.99 1.22 -4.94
C PHE A 90 -5.69 1.32 -3.44
N GLU A 91 -6.28 0.43 -2.63
CA GLU A 91 -5.99 0.37 -1.19
C GLU A 91 -4.54 -0.06 -0.93
N ASP A 92 -4.06 -1.11 -1.60
CA ASP A 92 -2.66 -1.53 -1.47
C ASP A 92 -1.69 -0.43 -1.92
N PHE A 93 -2.09 0.34 -2.95
CA PHE A 93 -1.32 1.46 -3.47
C PHE A 93 -1.32 2.68 -2.54
N LEU A 94 -2.42 2.91 -1.81
CA LEU A 94 -2.48 3.89 -0.71
C LEU A 94 -1.49 3.50 0.38
N ASP A 95 -1.54 2.25 0.86
CA ASP A 95 -0.61 1.75 1.88
C ASP A 95 0.84 1.88 1.41
N PHE A 96 1.12 1.48 0.17
CA PHE A 96 2.42 1.65 -0.47
C PHE A 96 2.91 3.10 -0.42
N LEU A 97 2.13 4.06 -0.92
CA LEU A 97 2.57 5.46 -0.90
C LEU A 97 2.62 6.05 0.51
N SER A 98 1.83 5.53 1.45
CA SER A 98 1.87 5.98 2.85
C SER A 98 3.22 5.66 3.47
N VAL A 99 3.73 4.43 3.30
CA VAL A 99 5.01 4.00 3.86
C VAL A 99 6.20 4.75 3.25
N PHE A 100 6.11 5.06 1.96
CA PHE A 100 7.14 5.85 1.26
C PHE A 100 7.06 7.35 1.54
N SER A 101 5.99 7.83 2.21
CA SER A 101 5.89 9.22 2.64
C SER A 101 6.83 9.51 3.81
N GLU A 102 7.40 10.70 3.85
CA GLU A 102 8.21 11.14 5.00
C GLU A 102 7.40 11.16 6.30
N GLN A 103 6.10 11.42 6.21
CA GLN A 103 5.18 11.53 7.35
C GLN A 103 4.83 10.19 8.00
N ALA A 104 5.12 9.04 7.36
CA ALA A 104 4.79 7.75 7.94
C ALA A 104 5.62 7.44 9.21
N PRO A 105 4.97 6.92 10.28
CA PRO A 105 5.65 6.53 11.51
C PRO A 105 6.79 5.53 11.25
N ARG A 106 7.84 5.62 12.07
CA ARG A 106 9.01 4.75 11.95
C ARG A 106 8.65 3.27 12.08
N ASP A 107 7.74 2.93 12.98
CA ASP A 107 7.37 1.54 13.27
C ASP A 107 6.73 0.85 12.05
N ILE A 108 5.88 1.57 11.32
CA ILE A 108 5.27 1.07 10.08
C ILE A 108 6.33 0.86 9.00
N LYS A 109 7.28 1.80 8.83
CA LYS A 109 8.39 1.67 7.87
C LYS A 109 9.26 0.46 8.20
N VAL A 110 9.56 0.25 9.48
CA VAL A 110 10.36 -0.88 9.95
C VAL A 110 9.62 -2.19 9.69
N PHE A 111 8.32 -2.27 10.00
CA PHE A 111 7.49 -3.44 9.71
C PHE A 111 7.53 -3.83 8.23
N TYR A 112 7.31 -2.87 7.33
CA TYR A 112 7.38 -3.15 5.89
C TYR A 112 8.80 -3.42 5.40
N ALA A 113 9.81 -2.78 5.98
CA ALA A 113 11.21 -3.11 5.68
C ALA A 113 11.47 -4.59 6.00
N PHE A 114 11.13 -5.06 7.20
CA PHE A 114 11.23 -6.48 7.55
C PHE A 114 10.47 -7.36 6.55
N LYS A 115 9.24 -7.00 6.19
CA LYS A 115 8.44 -7.74 5.20
C LYS A 115 9.09 -7.82 3.80
N ILE A 116 9.84 -6.80 3.39
CA ILE A 116 10.56 -6.79 2.10
C ILE A 116 11.87 -7.57 2.19
N TYR A 117 12.54 -7.53 3.34
CA TYR A 117 13.83 -8.18 3.59
C TYR A 117 13.73 -9.65 4.03
N ASP A 118 12.57 -10.10 4.50
CA ASP A 118 12.30 -11.49 4.82
C ASP A 118 12.22 -12.33 3.54
N PHE A 119 13.38 -12.85 3.12
CA PHE A 119 13.57 -13.56 1.86
C PHE A 119 13.00 -14.99 1.86
N ASP A 120 13.00 -15.63 3.03
CA ASP A 120 12.67 -17.05 3.16
C ASP A 120 11.24 -17.28 3.66
N LYS A 121 10.53 -16.23 4.14
CA LYS A 121 9.26 -16.39 4.88
C LYS A 121 9.39 -17.43 6.00
N ASP A 122 10.61 -17.62 6.50
CA ASP A 122 10.88 -18.38 7.71
C ASP A 122 10.43 -17.47 8.82
N VAL A 123 9.14 -17.61 9.10
CA VAL A 123 8.36 -16.75 9.95
C VAL A 123 9.11 -16.60 11.27
N ILE A 124 8.85 -15.49 11.95
CA ILE A 124 8.55 -15.54 13.39
C ILE A 124 7.51 -16.66 13.56
N GLU A 125 7.95 -17.92 13.50
CA GLU A 125 7.16 -19.07 13.93
C GLU A 125 6.65 -18.63 15.28
N GLU A 126 5.33 -18.74 15.40
CA GLU A 126 4.57 -18.31 16.55
C GLU A 126 5.47 -18.43 17.77
N ALA A 127 5.85 -17.29 18.34
CA ALA A 127 6.39 -17.33 19.68
C ALA A 127 5.30 -18.08 20.44
N ASP A 128 5.56 -19.35 20.74
CA ASP A 128 4.74 -20.14 21.63
C ASP A 128 4.51 -19.21 22.81
N VAL A 129 3.28 -18.70 22.90
CA VAL A 129 2.90 -17.81 23.99
C VAL A 129 2.76 -18.75 25.17
N ASP A 130 3.89 -19.17 25.73
CA ASP A 130 3.93 -19.58 27.10
C ASP A 130 3.42 -18.38 27.91
N GLY A 131 2.46 -18.66 28.78
CA GLY A 131 1.64 -17.67 29.49
C GLY A 131 2.38 -16.79 30.49
N ASP A 132 3.68 -16.54 30.30
CA ASP A 132 4.45 -15.55 31.03
C ASP A 132 4.98 -14.49 30.07
N GLY A 133 4.40 -13.29 30.11
CA GLY A 133 4.76 -12.16 29.24
C GLY A 133 6.18 -11.63 29.46
N LYS A 134 7.21 -12.38 29.06
CA LYS A 134 8.59 -11.92 28.98
C LYS A 134 9.10 -11.99 27.54
N LEU A 135 9.29 -10.81 26.97
CA LEU A 135 10.10 -10.61 25.76
C LEU A 135 11.55 -10.98 26.09
N SER A 136 12.01 -12.16 25.69
CA SER A 136 13.44 -12.49 25.69
C SER A 136 14.11 -11.72 24.56
N SER A 137 15.09 -10.89 24.91
CA SER A 137 15.92 -10.15 23.96
C SER A 137 16.55 -11.08 22.93
N ILE A 138 16.35 -10.77 21.65
CA ILE A 138 17.11 -11.36 20.55
C ILE A 138 18.51 -10.76 20.61
N GLU A 139 19.52 -11.58 20.95
CA GLU A 139 20.92 -11.26 20.68
C GLU A 139 21.27 -11.65 19.23
N ILE A 140 22.07 -10.78 18.60
CA ILE A 140 22.45 -10.78 17.17
C ILE A 140 23.32 -11.98 16.81
#